data_AF-A0A967LCR9-F1
#
_entry.id   AF-A0A967LCR9-F1
#
_cell.length_a   1.000
_cell.length_b   1.000
_cell.length_c   1.000
_cell.angle_alpha   90.00
_cell.angle_beta   90.00
_cell.angle_gamma   90.00
#
_symmetry.space_group_name_H-M   'P 1'
#
loop_
_entity.id
_entity.type
_entity.pdbx_description
1 polymer ?
#
loop_
_entity_poly.entity_id
_entity_poly.type
_entity_poly.pdbx_seq_one_letter_code
_entity_poly.pdbx_strand_id
1 'polypeptide(L)' 'MPDPLSVLVGGTIAIDNVKTPTAEANDLLGGSASYASLAASYFTDPVHLVGIIGNDFPPEHL' A
#
# COMPACT_ATOMS: atom_id res chain seq x y z
N MET A 1 -14.30 -16.57 21.05
CA MET A 1 -14.19 -15.10 20.90
C MET A 1 -14.66 -14.77 19.51
N PRO A 2 -15.31 -13.61 19.25
CA PRO A 2 -15.52 -13.19 17.88
C PRO A 2 -14.17 -13.06 17.18
N ASP A 3 -14.12 -13.39 15.90
CA ASP A 3 -12.90 -13.21 15.11
C ASP A 3 -12.44 -11.74 15.19
N PRO A 4 -11.12 -11.47 15.26
CA PRO A 4 -10.61 -10.11 15.23
C PRO A 4 -11.14 -9.40 13.99
N LEU A 5 -11.59 -8.16 14.16
CA LEU A 5 -12.08 -7.31 13.08
C LEU A 5 -10.96 -7.09 12.07
N SER A 6 -11.05 -7.75 10.91
CA SER A 6 -10.10 -7.64 9.81
C SER A 6 -10.64 -6.78 8.68
N VAL A 7 -9.76 -6.05 8.00
CA VAL A 7 -10.12 -5.25 6.80
C VAL A 7 -9.39 -5.80 5.57
N LEU A 8 -10.12 -6.00 4.49
CA LEU A 8 -9.56 -6.28 3.16
C LEU A 8 -9.64 -5.03 2.29
N VAL A 9 -8.51 -4.57 1.79
CA VAL A 9 -8.38 -3.44 0.88
C VAL A 9 -8.01 -3.97 -0.50
N GLY A 10 -8.88 -3.75 -1.47
CA GLY A 10 -8.64 -4.06 -2.88
C GLY A 10 -8.47 -2.78 -3.69
N GLY A 11 -7.49 -2.73 -4.59
CA GLY A 11 -7.33 -1.59 -5.50
C GLY A 11 -5.97 -1.51 -6.18
N THR A 12 -5.57 -0.29 -6.54
CA THR A 12 -4.32 -0.06 -7.26
C THR A 12 -3.13 -0.04 -6.31
N ILE A 13 -2.08 -0.74 -6.72
CA ILE A 13 -0.74 -0.69 -6.15
C ILE A 13 0.15 -0.14 -7.26
N ALA A 14 0.98 0.83 -6.94
CA ALA A 14 1.84 1.50 -7.92
C ALA A 14 3.19 1.82 -7.31
N ILE A 15 4.12 2.23 -8.17
CA ILE A 15 5.40 2.82 -7.79
C ILE A 15 5.36 4.30 -8.19
N ASP A 16 5.48 5.18 -7.22
CA ASP A 16 5.38 6.62 -7.39
C ASP A 16 6.77 7.27 -7.35
N ASN A 17 7.02 8.17 -8.31
CA ASN A 17 8.17 9.06 -8.30
C ASN A 17 7.67 10.47 -7.97
N VAL A 18 8.12 11.03 -6.85
CA VAL A 18 7.61 12.28 -6.30
C VAL A 18 8.71 13.32 -6.29
N LYS A 19 8.42 14.45 -6.94
CA LYS A 19 9.30 15.63 -6.97
C LYS A 19 8.59 16.82 -6.35
N THR A 20 9.28 17.47 -5.44
CA THR A 20 8.89 18.73 -4.80
C THR A 20 9.95 19.80 -5.12
N PRO A 21 9.71 21.09 -4.82
CA PRO A 21 10.71 22.13 -5.07
C PRO A 21 12.07 21.93 -4.37
N THR A 22 12.10 21.18 -3.26
CA THR A 22 13.32 21.02 -2.43
C THR A 22 13.78 19.58 -2.28
N ALA A 23 13.00 18.60 -2.73
CA ALA A 23 13.32 17.18 -2.58
C ALA A 23 12.72 16.35 -3.72
N GLU A 24 13.35 15.20 -3.96
CA GLU A 24 12.90 14.21 -4.93
C GLU A 24 13.09 12.83 -4.31
N ALA A 25 12.13 11.94 -4.54
CA ALA A 25 12.19 10.55 -4.13
C ALA A 25 11.58 9.69 -5.24
N ASN A 26 12.28 8.62 -5.60
CA ASN A 26 11.89 7.69 -6.63
C ASN A 26 11.59 6.33 -6.00
N ASP A 27 10.89 5.49 -6.76
CA ASP A 27 10.60 4.09 -6.44
C ASP A 27 9.80 3.90 -5.13
N LEU A 28 8.93 4.86 -4.80
CA LEU A 28 8.10 4.81 -3.59
C LEU A 28 6.90 3.87 -3.78
N LEU A 29 6.54 3.11 -2.74
CA LEU A 29 5.27 2.39 -2.73
C LEU A 29 4.10 3.38 -2.74
N GLY A 30 3.32 3.33 -3.81
CA GLY A 30 2.17 4.17 -4.05
C GLY A 30 0.91 3.37 -4.34
N GLY A 31 -0.07 4.04 -4.94
CA GLY A 31 -1.38 3.48 -5.21
C GLY A 31 -2.37 3.65 -4.05
N SER A 32 -3.66 3.80 -4.38
CA SER A 32 -4.69 4.13 -3.39
C SER A 32 -4.90 3.00 -2.39
N ALA A 33 -4.72 1.75 -2.80
CA ALA A 33 -4.90 0.60 -1.92
C ALA A 33 -3.78 0.53 -0.87
N SER A 34 -2.54 0.85 -1.24
CA SER A 34 -1.41 0.92 -0.30
C SER A 34 -1.65 1.95 0.79
N TYR A 35 -2.05 3.17 0.41
CA TYR A 35 -2.35 4.23 1.39
C TYR A 35 -3.58 3.94 2.24
N ALA A 36 -4.65 3.38 1.66
CA ALA A 36 -5.83 2.98 2.41
C ALA A 36 -5.52 1.86 3.42
N SER A 37 -4.67 0.90 3.05
CA SER A 37 -4.24 -0.20 3.94
C SER A 37 -3.42 0.34 5.11
N LEU A 38 -2.47 1.25 4.83
CA LEU A 38 -1.68 1.91 5.86
C LEU A 38 -2.56 2.73 6.80
N ALA A 39 -3.58 3.43 6.28
CA ALA A 39 -4.52 4.15 7.13
C ALA A 39 -5.36 3.20 8.00
N ALA A 40 -5.82 2.07 7.44
CA ALA A 40 -6.62 1.08 8.16
C ALA A 40 -5.84 0.38 9.28
N SER A 41 -4.52 0.20 9.14
CA SER A 41 -3.70 -0.48 10.16
C SER A 41 -3.60 0.26 11.49
N TYR A 42 -4.00 1.54 11.54
CA TYR A 42 -4.11 2.30 12.80
C TYR A 42 -5.37 1.93 13.60
N PHE A 43 -6.35 1.25 13.00
CA PHE A 43 -7.66 1.00 13.60
C PHE A 43 -8.01 -0.50 13.69
N THR A 44 -7.48 -1.30 12.77
CA THR A 44 -7.77 -2.74 12.69
C THR A 44 -6.49 -3.52 12.44
N ASP A 45 -6.40 -4.69 13.05
CA ASP A 45 -5.32 -5.65 12.83
C ASP A 45 -5.95 -7.06 12.87
N PRO A 46 -5.94 -7.83 11.76
CA PRO A 46 -5.14 -7.62 10.55
C PRO A 46 -5.78 -6.74 9.46
N VAL A 47 -4.91 -6.13 8.63
CA VAL A 47 -5.27 -5.53 7.33
C VAL A 47 -4.68 -6.38 6.21
N HIS A 48 -5.50 -6.72 5.21
CA HIS A 48 -5.09 -7.46 4.02
C HIS A 48 -5.16 -6.54 2.80
N LEU A 49 -4.07 -6.48 2.03
CA LEU A 49 -3.98 -5.74 0.78
C LEU A 49 -4.01 -6.71 -0.41
N VAL A 50 -4.89 -6.47 -1.37
CA VAL A 50 -4.96 -7.22 -2.64
C VAL A 50 -4.93 -6.26 -3.82
N GLY A 51 -4.01 -6.50 -4.74
CA GLY A 51 -3.88 -5.75 -5.97
C GLY A 51 -3.12 -6.54 -7.03
N ILE A 52 -3.17 -6.06 -8.27
CA ILE A 52 -2.41 -6.63 -9.39
C ILE A 52 -1.17 -5.75 -9.56
N ILE A 53 0.00 -6.40 -9.65
CA ILE A 53 1.29 -5.77 -9.89
C ILE A 53 1.92 -6.34 -11.17
N GLY A 54 2.87 -5.60 -11.74
CA GLY A 54 3.67 -6.07 -12.88
C GLY A 54 4.69 -7.13 -12.49
N ASN A 55 5.22 -7.85 -13.49
CA ASN A 55 6.32 -8.81 -13.27
C ASN A 55 7.65 -8.13 -12.89
N ASP A 56 7.72 -6.82 -13.10
CA ASP A 56 8.83 -5.91 -12.79
C ASP A 56 8.65 -5.18 -11.45
N PHE A 57 7.64 -5.57 -10.65
CA PHE A 57 7.40 -4.94 -9.35
C PHE A 57 8.58 -5.18 -8.39
N PRO A 58 9.11 -4.14 -7.72
CA PRO A 58 10.28 -4.27 -6.87
C PRO A 58 10.07 -5.24 -5.69
N PRO A 59 10.96 -6.22 -5.47
CA PRO A 59 10.84 -7.17 -4.36
C PRO A 59 10.89 -6.54 -2.96
N GLU A 60 11.46 -5.35 -2.81
CA GLU A 60 11.47 -4.64 -1.52
C GLU A 60 10.09 -4.18 -1.04
N HIS A 61 9.09 -4.13 -1.93
CA HIS A 61 7.72 -3.73 -1.62
C HIS A 61 6.76 -4.94 -1.46
N LEU A 62 7.28 -6.17 -1.46
CA LEU A 62 6.55 -7.43 -1.26
C LEU A 62 6.77 -8.00 0.14
#